data_AF-A0AAU2JF66-F1
#
_entry.id   AF-A0AAU2JF66-F1
#
_cell.length_a   1.000
_cell.length_b   1.000
_cell.length_c   1.000
_cell.angle_alpha   90.00
_cell.angle_beta   90.00
_cell.angle_gamma   90.00
#
_symmetry.space_group_name_H-M   'P 1'
#
loop_
_entity.id
_entity.type
_entity.pdbx_description
1 polymer ?
#
loop_
_entity_poly.entity_id
_entity_poly.type
_entity_poly.pdbx_seq_one_letter_code
_entity_poly.pdbx_strand_id
1 'polypeptide(L)'
;MSENRTQVVSDYVESVFRRGREPMEPVGFTPDWEDQPSRHKTYLGVRRFPLPVGTGLPLAGAADVLLGEPPADQGPPWTLDSLAALLRLSYGVLDRRLRVSWNQDSHVRVLYPEALWGRGTASGGGMYPLEVYWVAGPGGPLTPGVYHYSTAHHDFERLLAGDLTDEVRAACESKGGTGAGPGESDGFLVVTVRFWKNSFKYNSFCYHVVTQDAGALLGSWELIARGTGRRLTHVLWFDDERLNRLLGLETDQECALAVVPLPFGEPAGPATGPADRDGPAGLIDRPSFERSARTVTFEQIEQVHHAVLADRRERPEAEAARGLVPVSPAGGEDVVLPQPLTDRLDLDIGETFRSRRTSFGSFTRSRPLGLDELGTVLAGAGSAQRYVSDVVPDDVGLTGLYVLANRVAGLPSGTYRYDGSGHRLRVVREMPLAEKLQHSYYLSNYNLEQVGAVLAISGRWRSTLDAYGSRGYRVLNSEVGAVAQTAYTAAAALGVGCGAVLGFDNIAIDEWAGLDDGDERTFLFVLLGHERADSADFDYRLV
;
A
#
# COMPACT_ATOMS: atom_id res chain seq x y z
N MET A 1 16.60 -24.90 -10.81
CA MET A 1 15.77 -24.78 -9.58
C MET A 1 15.17 -23.38 -9.43
N SER A 2 15.89 -22.27 -9.69
CA SER A 2 15.29 -20.91 -9.66
C SER A 2 14.22 -20.67 -10.74
N GLU A 3 14.40 -21.20 -11.96
CA GLU A 3 13.45 -21.01 -13.07
C GLU A 3 12.04 -21.53 -12.75
N ASN A 4 11.93 -22.61 -11.97
CA ASN A 4 10.64 -23.18 -11.56
C ASN A 4 9.86 -22.19 -10.64
N ARG A 5 10.55 -21.46 -9.76
CA ARG A 5 9.90 -20.52 -8.81
C ARG A 5 9.38 -19.27 -9.50
N THR A 6 10.19 -18.71 -10.39
CA THR A 6 9.80 -17.53 -11.17
C THR A 6 8.63 -17.88 -12.08
N GLN A 7 8.59 -19.10 -12.63
CA GLN A 7 7.45 -19.59 -13.39
C GLN A 7 6.17 -19.66 -12.54
N VAL A 8 6.21 -20.20 -11.31
CA VAL A 8 5.03 -20.24 -10.42
C VAL A 8 4.45 -18.84 -10.18
N VAL A 9 5.31 -17.85 -9.91
CA VAL A 9 4.85 -16.46 -9.74
C VAL A 9 4.34 -15.88 -11.06
N SER A 10 4.98 -16.18 -12.19
CA SER A 10 4.52 -15.76 -13.51
C SER A 10 3.12 -16.29 -13.82
N ASP A 11 2.87 -17.58 -13.58
CA ASP A 11 1.56 -18.21 -13.80
C ASP A 11 0.48 -17.59 -12.91
N TYR A 12 0.82 -17.26 -11.66
CA TYR A 12 -0.06 -16.53 -10.76
C TYR A 12 -0.40 -15.13 -11.30
N VAL A 13 0.61 -14.38 -11.75
CA VAL A 13 0.45 -13.02 -12.30
C VAL A 13 -0.42 -13.04 -13.55
N GLU A 14 -0.22 -14.00 -14.45
CA GLU A 14 -1.05 -14.15 -15.64
C GLU A 14 -2.51 -14.48 -15.27
N SER A 15 -2.71 -15.35 -14.28
CA SER A 15 -4.05 -15.67 -13.75
C SER A 15 -4.74 -14.43 -13.19
N VAL A 16 -4.00 -13.58 -12.47
CA VAL A 16 -4.49 -12.29 -11.97
C VAL A 16 -4.99 -11.40 -13.11
N PHE A 17 -4.20 -11.21 -14.17
CA PHE A 17 -4.58 -10.33 -15.28
C PHE A 17 -5.70 -10.88 -16.15
N ARG A 18 -5.87 -12.21 -16.21
CA ARG A 18 -6.97 -12.85 -16.95
C ARG A 18 -8.24 -13.02 -16.13
N ARG A 19 -8.21 -12.77 -14.81
CA ARG A 19 -9.29 -13.09 -13.86
C ARG A 19 -10.68 -12.56 -14.24
N GLY A 20 -10.73 -11.49 -15.02
CA GLY A 20 -11.96 -10.89 -15.53
C GLY A 20 -12.67 -11.72 -16.60
N ARG A 21 -11.92 -12.54 -17.35
CA ARG A 21 -12.41 -13.42 -18.41
C ARG A 21 -12.33 -14.90 -18.01
N GLU A 22 -11.33 -15.26 -17.21
CA GLU A 22 -11.03 -16.60 -16.74
C GLU A 22 -10.94 -16.58 -15.20
N PRO A 23 -12.00 -16.95 -14.46
CA PRO A 23 -12.00 -16.86 -13.00
C PRO A 23 -10.86 -17.65 -12.36
N MET A 24 -10.24 -17.09 -11.32
CA MET A 24 -9.23 -17.80 -10.53
C MET A 24 -9.90 -18.86 -9.63
N GLU A 25 -9.25 -20.01 -9.49
CA GLU A 25 -9.69 -21.05 -8.56
C GLU A 25 -9.53 -20.61 -7.09
N PRO A 26 -10.38 -21.06 -6.16
CA PRO A 26 -11.57 -21.88 -6.38
C PRO A 26 -12.75 -21.08 -6.96
N VAL A 27 -13.28 -21.55 -8.08
CA VAL A 27 -14.44 -20.93 -8.74
C VAL A 27 -15.69 -21.06 -7.84
N GLY A 28 -16.43 -19.96 -7.66
CA GLY A 28 -17.68 -19.96 -6.90
C GLY A 28 -17.53 -19.95 -5.37
N PHE A 29 -16.30 -19.78 -4.86
CA PHE A 29 -16.10 -19.55 -3.42
C PHE A 29 -16.90 -18.35 -2.93
N THR A 30 -17.62 -18.54 -1.82
CA THR A 30 -18.46 -17.51 -1.19
C THR A 30 -17.99 -17.32 0.26
N PRO A 31 -17.63 -16.09 0.68
CA PRO A 31 -17.26 -15.80 2.06
C PRO A 31 -18.43 -16.03 3.03
N ASP A 32 -18.16 -16.66 4.18
CA ASP A 32 -19.10 -16.77 5.29
C ASP A 32 -18.96 -15.57 6.23
N TRP A 33 -19.74 -14.51 5.99
CA TRP A 33 -19.67 -13.25 6.73
C TRP A 33 -19.99 -13.39 8.23
N GLU A 34 -20.70 -14.45 8.64
CA GLU A 34 -20.93 -14.73 10.07
C GLU A 34 -19.62 -15.15 10.77
N ASP A 35 -18.77 -15.91 10.06
CA ASP A 35 -17.46 -16.41 10.52
C ASP A 35 -16.26 -15.55 10.06
N GLN A 36 -16.48 -14.28 9.75
CA GLN A 36 -15.41 -13.39 9.27
C GLN A 36 -14.26 -13.25 10.30
N PRO A 37 -13.01 -13.04 9.83
CA PRO A 37 -11.86 -12.83 10.71
C PRO A 37 -11.99 -11.55 11.52
N SER A 38 -11.26 -11.49 12.63
CA SER A 38 -11.20 -10.26 13.43
C SER A 38 -10.58 -9.11 12.62
N ARG A 39 -11.18 -7.91 12.66
CA ARG A 39 -10.61 -6.70 12.04
C ARG A 39 -9.34 -6.21 12.73
N HIS A 40 -9.08 -6.68 13.94
CA HIS A 40 -7.94 -6.31 14.77
C HIS A 40 -7.25 -7.55 15.30
N LYS A 41 -5.92 -7.60 15.23
CA LYS A 41 -5.15 -8.56 16.00
C LYS A 41 -4.96 -8.00 17.41
N THR A 42 -5.03 -8.87 18.40
CA THR A 42 -4.81 -8.52 19.81
C THR A 42 -4.21 -9.74 20.48
N TYR A 43 -3.09 -9.55 21.17
CA TYR A 43 -2.44 -10.59 21.95
C TYR A 43 -3.03 -10.66 23.36
N LEU A 44 -3.32 -11.88 23.84
CA LEU A 44 -3.99 -12.08 25.12
C LEU A 44 -2.99 -12.08 26.29
N GLY A 45 -3.34 -11.40 27.38
CA GLY A 45 -2.56 -11.43 28.64
C GLY A 45 -1.18 -10.74 28.57
N VAL A 46 -0.90 -9.99 27.51
CA VAL A 46 0.35 -9.23 27.36
C VAL A 46 0.26 -7.84 28.00
N ARG A 47 1.42 -7.27 28.36
CA ARG A 47 1.48 -5.90 28.89
C ARG A 47 1.26 -4.89 27.77
N ARG A 48 0.42 -3.89 28.04
CA ARG A 48 0.03 -2.85 27.07
C ARG A 48 0.60 -1.50 27.47
N PHE A 49 1.00 -0.72 26.48
CA PHE A 49 1.60 0.61 26.64
C PHE A 49 0.84 1.59 25.75
N PRO A 50 -0.11 2.37 26.31
CA PRO A 50 -0.87 3.37 25.55
C PRO A 50 0.05 4.34 24.83
N LEU A 51 -0.32 4.69 23.59
CA LEU A 51 0.41 5.68 22.81
C LEU A 51 -0.19 7.08 23.01
N PRO A 52 0.63 8.15 22.86
CA PRO A 52 0.12 9.51 22.67
C PRO A 52 -0.91 9.53 21.54
N VAL A 53 -1.90 10.42 21.59
CA VAL A 53 -3.00 10.47 20.61
C VAL A 53 -2.50 10.51 19.15
N GLY A 54 -1.34 11.12 18.91
CA GLY A 54 -0.67 11.17 17.60
C GLY A 54 -1.32 12.11 16.58
N THR A 55 -2.65 12.24 16.59
CA THR A 55 -3.38 13.09 15.65
C THR A 55 -3.29 14.58 15.95
N GLY A 56 -2.72 15.01 17.08
CA GLY A 56 -2.49 16.43 17.37
C GLY A 56 -1.12 16.95 16.93
N LEU A 57 -0.24 16.08 16.41
CA LEU A 57 1.11 16.48 16.01
C LEU A 57 1.06 17.45 14.83
N PRO A 58 1.68 18.64 14.91
CA PRO A 58 1.77 19.55 13.77
C PRO A 58 2.58 18.90 12.65
N LEU A 59 2.02 18.87 11.44
CA LEU A 59 2.66 18.34 10.24
C LEU A 59 2.70 19.40 9.14
N ALA A 60 3.61 19.25 8.18
CA ALA A 60 3.71 20.13 7.03
C ALA A 60 2.43 20.11 6.16
N GLY A 61 2.25 21.17 5.37
CA GLY A 61 1.14 21.33 4.44
C GLY A 61 1.09 20.22 3.40
N ALA A 62 -0.12 19.82 2.98
CA ALA A 62 -0.30 18.79 1.96
C ALA A 62 0.38 19.17 0.63
N ALA A 63 0.38 20.46 0.25
CA ALA A 63 1.11 20.95 -0.91
C ALA A 63 2.61 20.61 -0.85
N ASP A 64 3.27 20.94 0.27
CA ASP A 64 4.71 20.72 0.45
C ASP A 64 5.04 19.21 0.45
N VAL A 65 4.20 18.39 1.08
CA VAL A 65 4.43 16.95 1.20
C VAL A 65 4.19 16.20 -0.12
N LEU A 66 3.12 16.52 -0.83
CA LEU A 66 2.70 15.81 -2.05
C LEU A 66 3.45 16.29 -3.30
N LEU A 67 3.77 17.59 -3.36
CA LEU A 67 4.29 18.22 -4.58
C LEU A 67 5.71 18.78 -4.41
N GLY A 68 6.14 18.99 -3.16
CA GLY A 68 7.48 19.48 -2.87
C GLY A 68 8.58 18.45 -3.05
N GLU A 69 9.81 18.93 -2.95
CA GLU A 69 10.99 18.08 -2.91
C GLU A 69 11.03 17.33 -1.58
N PRO A 70 11.30 16.02 -1.58
CA PRO A 70 11.26 15.31 -0.32
C PRO A 70 12.48 15.64 0.56
N PRO A 71 12.35 15.61 1.90
CA PRO A 71 13.35 16.13 2.84
C PRO A 71 14.74 15.51 2.67
N ALA A 72 15.79 16.16 3.18
CA ALA A 72 17.10 15.50 3.27
C ALA A 72 17.06 14.28 4.21
N ASP A 73 17.97 13.33 4.01
CA ASP A 73 17.99 12.04 4.74
C ASP A 73 18.15 12.18 6.27
N GLN A 74 18.71 13.30 6.76
CA GLN A 74 18.88 13.56 8.19
C GLN A 74 17.73 14.42 8.73
N GLY A 75 16.56 13.81 8.87
CA GLY A 75 15.46 14.39 9.63
C GLY A 75 15.72 14.32 11.15
N PRO A 76 14.89 14.99 11.98
CA PRO A 76 15.02 14.91 13.43
C PRO A 76 14.87 13.45 13.93
N PRO A 77 15.46 13.05 15.06
CA PRO A 77 15.28 11.69 15.59
C PRO A 77 13.81 11.36 15.86
N TRP A 78 13.41 10.09 15.69
CA TRP A 78 12.04 9.67 16.00
C TRP A 78 11.72 9.85 17.48
N THR A 79 10.48 10.24 17.78
CA THR A 79 9.95 10.35 19.14
C THR A 79 8.76 9.42 19.28
N LEU A 80 8.31 9.19 20.52
CA LEU A 80 7.07 8.43 20.73
C LEU A 80 5.87 9.14 20.10
N ASP A 81 5.84 10.48 20.11
CA ASP A 81 4.76 11.27 19.51
C ASP A 81 4.75 11.14 17.97
N SER A 82 5.92 11.22 17.32
CA SER A 82 6.01 11.08 15.87
C SER A 82 5.72 9.66 15.41
N LEU A 83 6.15 8.63 16.16
CA LEU A 83 5.76 7.25 15.89
C LEU A 83 4.25 7.03 16.12
N ALA A 84 3.68 7.57 17.19
CA ALA A 84 2.24 7.47 17.44
C ALA A 84 1.42 8.16 16.35
N ALA A 85 1.85 9.34 15.88
CA ALA A 85 1.23 10.04 14.74
C ALA A 85 1.30 9.18 13.47
N LEU A 86 2.47 8.64 13.13
CA LEU A 86 2.67 7.74 12.00
C LEU A 86 1.69 6.56 12.03
N LEU A 87 1.63 5.85 13.16
CA LEU A 87 0.79 4.67 13.35
C LEU A 87 -0.71 4.98 13.40
N ARG A 88 -1.10 6.11 14.02
CA ARG A 88 -2.50 6.50 14.16
C ARG A 88 -3.08 7.00 12.84
N LEU A 89 -2.38 7.92 12.18
CA LEU A 89 -2.84 8.57 10.95
C LEU A 89 -2.85 7.61 9.76
N SER A 90 -1.95 6.63 9.70
CA SER A 90 -1.99 5.62 8.63
C SER A 90 -2.99 4.50 8.93
N TYR A 91 -2.75 3.73 9.99
CA TYR A 91 -3.37 2.42 10.18
C TYR A 91 -4.16 2.27 11.48
N GLY A 92 -4.22 3.33 12.29
CA GLY A 92 -5.14 3.45 13.41
C GLY A 92 -6.56 3.78 12.95
N VAL A 93 -7.52 3.55 13.83
CA VAL A 93 -8.93 3.89 13.56
C VAL A 93 -9.14 5.40 13.76
N LEU A 94 -9.54 6.13 12.72
CA LEU A 94 -9.68 7.59 12.76
C LEU A 94 -11.12 8.07 12.89
N ASP A 95 -12.06 7.29 12.41
CA ASP A 95 -13.46 7.67 12.37
C ASP A 95 -14.39 6.45 12.45
N ARG A 96 -15.64 6.76 12.79
CA ARG A 96 -16.78 5.84 12.80
C ARG A 96 -17.86 6.41 11.91
N ARG A 97 -18.21 5.69 10.85
CA ARG A 97 -19.20 6.13 9.85
C ARG A 97 -20.41 5.21 9.84
N LEU A 98 -21.59 5.79 9.73
CA LEU A 98 -22.86 5.08 9.47
C LEU A 98 -23.37 5.55 8.11
N ARG A 99 -23.38 4.65 7.15
CA ARG A 99 -23.61 4.95 5.73
C ARG A 99 -24.18 3.74 5.02
N VAL A 100 -25.14 3.97 4.12
CA VAL A 100 -25.55 2.95 3.15
C VAL A 100 -24.45 2.82 2.10
N SER A 101 -23.85 1.63 1.98
CA SER A 101 -22.82 1.36 0.97
C SER A 101 -23.15 0.10 0.17
N TRP A 102 -22.76 0.09 -1.10
CA TRP A 102 -23.06 -1.00 -2.03
C TRP A 102 -22.03 -2.15 -1.98
N ASN A 103 -21.38 -2.37 -0.83
CA ASN A 103 -20.39 -3.43 -0.64
C ASN A 103 -21.05 -4.82 -0.75
N GLN A 104 -20.29 -5.89 -0.98
CA GLN A 104 -20.84 -7.24 -1.16
C GLN A 104 -21.46 -7.83 0.12
N ASP A 105 -21.11 -7.31 1.28
CA ASP A 105 -21.74 -7.68 2.55
C ASP A 105 -23.19 -7.17 2.57
N SER A 106 -24.14 -8.11 2.49
CA SER A 106 -25.58 -7.83 2.44
C SER A 106 -26.12 -7.28 3.76
N HIS A 107 -25.48 -7.55 4.90
CA HIS A 107 -25.90 -7.03 6.20
C HIS A 107 -25.64 -5.52 6.29
N VAL A 108 -24.49 -5.07 5.78
CA VAL A 108 -24.14 -3.64 5.67
C VAL A 108 -25.07 -2.88 4.70
N ARG A 109 -25.72 -3.57 3.76
CA ARG A 109 -26.72 -2.95 2.86
C ARG A 109 -28.06 -2.64 3.53
N VAL A 110 -28.38 -3.32 4.63
CA VAL A 110 -29.73 -3.32 5.23
C VAL A 110 -29.73 -2.76 6.67
N LEU A 111 -28.59 -2.77 7.36
CA LEU A 111 -28.49 -2.42 8.78
C LEU A 111 -27.60 -1.18 9.03
N TYR A 112 -28.25 -0.06 9.36
CA TYR A 112 -27.62 1.17 9.89
C TYR A 112 -26.83 1.00 11.22
N PRO A 113 -27.03 0.00 12.11
CA PRO A 113 -26.24 -0.08 13.35
C PRO A 113 -24.78 -0.53 13.18
N GLU A 114 -24.37 -1.09 12.04
CA GLU A 114 -22.99 -1.55 11.83
C GLU A 114 -22.11 -0.43 11.30
N ALA A 115 -21.24 0.08 12.17
CA ALA A 115 -20.36 1.19 11.81
C ALA A 115 -19.14 0.74 10.99
N LEU A 116 -18.82 1.52 9.97
CA LEU A 116 -17.55 1.44 9.28
C LEU A 116 -16.51 2.20 10.09
N TRP A 117 -15.39 1.53 10.37
CA TRP A 117 -14.26 2.11 11.08
C TRP A 117 -13.18 2.48 10.07
N GLY A 118 -13.02 3.78 9.81
CA GLY A 118 -12.09 4.29 8.81
C GLY A 118 -10.65 4.31 9.29
N ARG A 119 -9.72 4.04 8.38
CA ARG A 119 -8.27 4.25 8.54
C ARG A 119 -7.77 5.19 7.44
N GLY A 120 -6.63 5.81 7.67
CA GLY A 120 -6.03 6.75 6.71
C GLY A 120 -5.48 6.04 5.46
N THR A 121 -4.96 4.83 5.62
CA THR A 121 -4.50 3.98 4.51
C THR A 121 -5.67 3.20 3.89
N ALA A 122 -5.75 3.15 2.56
CA ALA A 122 -6.69 2.29 1.84
C ALA A 122 -6.31 0.81 1.97
N SER A 123 -7.30 -0.07 1.94
CA SER A 123 -7.08 -1.53 1.94
C SER A 123 -8.12 -2.22 1.06
N GLY A 124 -7.69 -3.25 0.34
CA GLY A 124 -8.55 -4.11 -0.45
C GLY A 124 -9.77 -4.57 0.33
N GLY A 125 -10.95 -4.10 -0.08
CA GLY A 125 -12.22 -4.47 0.54
C GLY A 125 -12.44 -3.94 1.95
N GLY A 126 -11.54 -3.10 2.48
CA GLY A 126 -11.55 -2.61 3.85
C GLY A 126 -11.22 -3.70 4.88
N MET A 127 -10.45 -4.72 4.48
CA MET A 127 -10.15 -5.88 5.34
C MET A 127 -8.97 -5.64 6.30
N TYR A 128 -8.07 -4.71 5.96
CA TYR A 128 -6.90 -4.31 6.77
C TYR A 128 -6.09 -5.52 7.28
N PRO A 129 -5.50 -6.31 6.36
CA PRO A 129 -4.84 -7.57 6.70
C PRO A 129 -3.43 -7.41 7.28
N LEU A 130 -2.84 -6.23 7.16
CA LEU A 130 -1.50 -5.97 7.66
C LEU A 130 -1.48 -5.87 9.18
N GLU A 131 -0.36 -6.24 9.80
CA GLU A 131 -0.04 -5.93 11.19
C GLU A 131 1.29 -5.18 11.24
N VAL A 132 1.53 -4.46 12.34
CA VAL A 132 2.73 -3.66 12.54
C VAL A 132 3.38 -4.07 13.85
N TYR A 133 4.65 -4.47 13.74
CA TYR A 133 5.51 -4.76 14.88
C TYR A 133 6.56 -3.67 15.00
N TRP A 134 6.89 -3.28 16.21
CA TRP A 134 8.03 -2.43 16.52
C TRP A 134 9.05 -3.24 17.30
N VAL A 135 10.24 -3.43 16.71
CA VAL A 135 11.42 -3.93 17.40
C VAL A 135 12.18 -2.72 17.92
N ALA A 136 12.02 -2.45 19.21
CA ALA A 136 12.61 -1.32 19.89
C ALA A 136 13.99 -1.69 20.44
N GLY A 137 15.01 -0.93 20.08
CA GLY A 137 16.34 -1.00 20.70
C GLY A 137 16.52 -0.01 21.86
N PRO A 138 17.76 0.16 22.34
CA PRO A 138 18.07 0.88 23.58
C PRO A 138 17.89 2.40 23.49
N GLY A 139 17.94 3.02 22.31
CA GLY A 139 17.65 4.45 22.15
C GLY A 139 16.16 4.78 22.03
N GLY A 140 15.29 3.76 21.95
CA GLY A 140 13.85 3.94 21.91
C GLY A 140 13.25 4.41 23.25
N PRO A 141 12.04 5.01 23.24
CA PRO A 141 11.36 5.53 24.43
C PRO A 141 10.77 4.44 25.36
N LEU A 142 10.73 3.19 24.91
CA LEU A 142 10.27 2.04 25.70
C LEU A 142 11.43 1.07 25.94
N THR A 143 11.26 0.16 26.92
CA THR A 143 12.24 -0.91 27.17
C THR A 143 12.52 -1.69 25.88
N PRO A 144 13.77 -2.06 25.56
CA PRO A 144 14.07 -2.86 24.39
C PRO A 144 13.22 -4.13 24.33
N GLY A 145 12.71 -4.45 23.15
CA GLY A 145 11.76 -5.54 22.98
C GLY A 145 11.00 -5.53 21.66
N VAL A 146 10.14 -6.53 21.51
CA VAL A 146 9.21 -6.65 20.38
C VAL A 146 7.81 -6.28 20.84
N TYR A 147 7.21 -5.32 20.15
CA TYR A 147 5.89 -4.79 20.42
C TYR A 147 5.00 -4.96 19.20
N HIS A 148 3.75 -5.35 19.39
CA HIS A 148 2.73 -5.32 18.36
C HIS A 148 1.86 -4.06 18.52
N TYR A 149 1.56 -3.36 17.43
CA TYR A 149 0.68 -2.19 17.46
C TYR A 149 -0.79 -2.61 17.43
N SER A 150 -1.49 -2.43 18.55
CA SER A 150 -2.93 -2.72 18.65
C SER A 150 -3.74 -1.60 17.99
N THR A 151 -4.11 -1.80 16.72
CA THR A 151 -4.90 -0.81 15.95
C THR A 151 -6.25 -0.47 16.60
N ALA A 152 -6.85 -1.42 17.32
CA ALA A 152 -8.11 -1.23 18.04
C ALA A 152 -8.01 -0.24 19.20
N HIS A 153 -6.87 -0.25 19.91
CA HIS A 153 -6.72 0.45 21.18
C HIS A 153 -5.72 1.60 21.13
N HIS A 154 -4.97 1.72 20.04
CA HIS A 154 -3.86 2.65 19.89
C HIS A 154 -2.84 2.51 21.04
N ASP A 155 -2.34 1.29 21.21
CA ASP A 155 -1.31 0.95 22.19
C ASP A 155 -0.32 -0.07 21.63
N PHE A 156 0.81 -0.22 22.33
CA PHE A 156 1.76 -1.28 22.08
C PHE A 156 1.54 -2.46 23.02
N GLU A 157 1.39 -3.64 22.45
CA GLU A 157 1.33 -4.92 23.13
C GLU A 157 2.74 -5.53 23.16
N ARG A 158 3.40 -5.56 24.33
CA ARG A 158 4.76 -6.11 24.44
C ARG A 158 4.75 -7.63 24.44
N LEU A 159 5.37 -8.20 23.41
CA LEU A 159 5.43 -9.63 23.19
C LEU A 159 6.68 -10.25 23.81
N LEU A 160 7.80 -9.55 23.70
CA LEU A 160 9.10 -9.96 24.20
C LEU A 160 9.87 -8.75 24.74
N ALA A 161 10.68 -8.95 25.78
CA ALA A 161 11.61 -7.96 26.30
C ALA A 161 13.04 -8.42 26.02
N GLY A 162 13.91 -7.49 25.63
CA GLY A 162 15.27 -7.76 25.17
C GLY A 162 15.53 -7.08 23.84
N ASP A 163 16.77 -6.61 23.66
CA ASP A 163 17.20 -6.03 22.39
C ASP A 163 17.39 -7.13 21.34
N LEU A 164 16.70 -6.98 20.21
CA LEU A 164 16.78 -7.87 19.04
C LEU A 164 17.13 -7.09 17.76
N THR A 165 17.61 -5.86 17.89
CA THR A 165 17.97 -5.02 16.73
C THR A 165 19.08 -5.64 15.88
N ASP A 166 20.07 -6.30 16.51
CA ASP A 166 21.12 -7.07 15.81
C ASP A 166 20.53 -8.19 14.94
N GLU A 167 19.54 -8.92 15.45
CA GLU A 167 18.93 -10.02 14.72
C GLU A 167 18.10 -9.53 13.53
N VAL A 168 17.41 -8.40 13.67
CA VAL A 168 16.70 -7.76 12.56
C VAL A 168 17.68 -7.25 11.51
N ARG A 169 18.77 -6.59 11.92
CA ARG A 169 19.84 -6.16 11.00
C ARG A 169 20.41 -7.36 10.26
N ALA A 170 20.76 -8.42 10.95
CA ALA A 170 21.32 -9.63 10.36
C ALA A 170 20.32 -10.40 9.46
N ALA A 171 18.99 -10.23 9.64
CA ALA A 171 17.98 -10.74 8.71
C ALA A 171 17.83 -9.85 7.46
N CYS A 172 18.10 -8.55 7.60
CA CYS A 172 18.10 -7.58 6.52
C CYS A 172 19.47 -7.49 5.80
N GLU A 173 20.52 -8.07 6.36
CA GLU A 173 21.80 -8.25 5.70
C GLU A 173 21.63 -9.31 4.61
N SER A 174 21.94 -8.94 3.38
CA SER A 174 21.99 -9.85 2.24
C SER A 174 23.35 -9.73 1.57
N LYS A 175 23.85 -10.83 1.01
CA LYS A 175 24.97 -10.76 0.06
C LYS A 175 24.49 -10.04 -1.20
N GLY A 176 25.36 -9.18 -1.75
CA GLY A 176 25.08 -8.37 -2.95
C GLY A 176 24.25 -7.11 -2.67
N GLY A 177 24.15 -6.25 -3.69
CA GLY A 177 23.31 -5.05 -3.67
C GLY A 177 23.98 -3.84 -3.01
N THR A 178 23.84 -2.68 -3.64
CA THR A 178 24.38 -1.38 -3.16
C THR A 178 23.31 -0.41 -2.64
N GLY A 179 22.04 -0.82 -2.60
CA GLY A 179 20.94 0.03 -2.14
C GLY A 179 20.93 0.29 -0.63
N ALA A 180 20.06 1.21 -0.20
CA ALA A 180 19.98 1.64 1.18
C ALA A 180 19.36 0.55 2.08
N GLY A 181 20.22 -0.15 2.83
CA GLY A 181 19.82 -1.18 3.79
C GLY A 181 19.38 -0.62 5.16
N PRO A 182 19.31 -1.47 6.20
CA PRO A 182 18.83 -1.08 7.53
C PRO A 182 19.76 -0.10 8.29
N GLY A 183 21.01 0.06 7.84
CA GLY A 183 22.02 0.90 8.49
C GLY A 183 22.33 0.48 9.93
N GLU A 184 22.81 1.42 10.74
CA GLU A 184 23.06 1.25 12.18
C GLU A 184 21.81 1.58 13.04
N SER A 185 20.61 1.46 12.46
CA SER A 185 19.37 1.82 13.15
C SER A 185 19.15 0.99 14.42
N ASP A 186 18.66 1.66 15.46
CA ASP A 186 18.37 1.11 16.78
C ASP A 186 16.85 0.90 17.03
N GLY A 187 16.07 0.90 15.95
CA GLY A 187 14.65 0.60 15.96
C GLY A 187 14.17 0.19 14.56
N PHE A 188 13.16 -0.69 14.51
CA PHE A 188 12.58 -1.17 13.25
C PHE A 188 11.06 -1.33 13.35
N LEU A 189 10.33 -0.83 12.37
CA LEU A 189 8.98 -1.31 12.10
C LEU A 189 9.05 -2.49 11.15
N VAL A 190 8.30 -3.55 11.45
CA VAL A 190 8.10 -4.69 10.56
C VAL A 190 6.63 -4.78 10.22
N VAL A 191 6.33 -4.72 8.92
CA VAL A 191 4.97 -4.89 8.39
C VAL A 191 4.79 -6.35 8.04
N THR A 192 3.77 -6.99 8.60
CA THR A 192 3.39 -8.37 8.27
C THR A 192 2.01 -8.40 7.64
N VAL A 193 1.64 -9.52 7.03
CA VAL A 193 0.30 -9.77 6.49
C VAL A 193 -0.30 -11.02 7.09
N ARG A 194 -1.51 -10.94 7.66
CA ARG A 194 -2.32 -12.12 8.01
C ARG A 194 -3.18 -12.51 6.82
N PHE A 195 -2.82 -13.59 6.12
CA PHE A 195 -3.47 -13.95 4.86
C PHE A 195 -4.97 -14.15 5.00
N TRP A 196 -5.41 -14.84 6.06
CA TRP A 196 -6.84 -15.12 6.30
C TRP A 196 -7.71 -13.87 6.36
N LYS A 197 -7.19 -12.74 6.88
CA LYS A 197 -7.94 -11.48 6.95
C LYS A 197 -8.40 -10.99 5.57
N ASN A 198 -7.65 -11.28 4.51
CA ASN A 198 -7.99 -10.86 3.15
C ASN A 198 -8.49 -12.02 2.29
N SER A 199 -7.86 -13.20 2.37
CA SER A 199 -8.24 -14.38 1.59
C SER A 199 -9.64 -14.89 1.93
N PHE A 200 -10.14 -14.61 3.14
CA PHE A 200 -11.55 -14.78 3.50
C PHE A 200 -12.50 -14.15 2.46
N LYS A 201 -12.18 -12.96 1.94
CA LYS A 201 -12.98 -12.25 0.92
C LYS A 201 -12.48 -12.50 -0.50
N TYR A 202 -11.17 -12.51 -0.68
CA TYR A 202 -10.52 -12.43 -1.99
C TYR A 202 -9.93 -13.75 -2.48
N ASN A 203 -10.11 -14.87 -1.77
CA ASN A 203 -9.57 -16.19 -2.12
C ASN A 203 -8.13 -16.10 -2.64
N SER A 204 -7.79 -16.81 -3.72
CA SER A 204 -6.50 -16.77 -4.41
C SER A 204 -6.07 -15.40 -4.94
N PHE A 205 -7.01 -14.47 -5.18
CA PHE A 205 -6.65 -13.10 -5.57
C PHE A 205 -6.01 -12.29 -4.43
N CYS A 206 -6.10 -12.79 -3.19
CA CYS A 206 -5.54 -12.18 -1.98
C CYS A 206 -4.08 -11.72 -2.14
N TYR A 207 -3.19 -12.55 -2.69
CA TYR A 207 -1.76 -12.23 -2.70
C TYR A 207 -1.42 -10.96 -3.51
N HIS A 208 -2.09 -10.73 -4.63
CA HIS A 208 -2.01 -9.48 -5.39
C HIS A 208 -2.52 -8.29 -4.55
N VAL A 209 -3.66 -8.44 -3.89
CA VAL A 209 -4.29 -7.39 -3.08
C VAL A 209 -3.41 -6.99 -1.90
N VAL A 210 -2.94 -7.96 -1.11
CA VAL A 210 -2.26 -7.66 0.16
C VAL A 210 -0.85 -7.11 0.00
N THR A 211 -0.19 -7.43 -1.11
CA THR A 211 1.12 -6.84 -1.44
C THR A 211 0.97 -5.37 -1.87
N GLN A 212 -0.15 -5.00 -2.50
CA GLN A 212 -0.51 -3.60 -2.75
C GLN A 212 -0.96 -2.88 -1.47
N ASP A 213 -1.69 -3.56 -0.57
CA ASP A 213 -2.04 -2.98 0.74
C ASP A 213 -0.76 -2.59 1.52
N ALA A 214 0.28 -3.43 1.50
CA ALA A 214 1.57 -3.12 2.11
C ALA A 214 2.20 -1.87 1.49
N GLY A 215 2.18 -1.77 0.17
CA GLY A 215 2.58 -0.58 -0.56
C GLY A 215 1.82 0.68 -0.15
N ALA A 216 0.50 0.58 -0.03
CA ALA A 216 -0.34 1.68 0.41
C ALA A 216 0.00 2.15 1.83
N LEU A 217 0.34 1.23 2.74
CA LEU A 217 0.80 1.56 4.09
C LEU A 217 2.15 2.29 4.04
N LEU A 218 3.12 1.77 3.28
CA LEU A 218 4.44 2.39 3.12
C LEU A 218 4.35 3.78 2.49
N GLY A 219 3.51 3.96 1.45
CA GLY A 219 3.23 5.28 0.87
C GLY A 219 2.58 6.23 1.87
N SER A 220 1.69 5.73 2.74
CA SER A 220 1.11 6.55 3.82
C SER A 220 2.18 7.00 4.81
N TRP A 221 3.06 6.07 5.21
CA TRP A 221 4.13 6.34 6.14
C TRP A 221 5.15 7.33 5.59
N GLU A 222 5.51 7.23 4.31
CA GLU A 222 6.40 8.18 3.65
C GLU A 222 5.80 9.59 3.65
N LEU A 223 4.52 9.76 3.32
CA LEU A 223 3.85 11.07 3.35
C LEU A 223 3.81 11.66 4.77
N ILE A 224 3.50 10.86 5.80
CA ILE A 224 3.47 11.33 7.18
C ILE A 224 4.89 11.65 7.68
N ALA A 225 5.88 10.83 7.33
CA ALA A 225 7.29 11.05 7.67
C ALA A 225 7.79 12.37 7.06
N ARG A 226 7.49 12.64 5.78
CA ARG A 226 7.76 13.93 5.13
C ARG A 226 7.09 15.09 5.85
N GLY A 227 5.85 14.90 6.29
CA GLY A 227 5.13 15.88 7.12
C GLY A 227 5.86 16.24 8.41
N THR A 228 6.73 15.35 8.91
CA THR A 228 7.59 15.58 10.07
C THR A 228 9.03 15.97 9.72
N GLY A 229 9.34 16.23 8.44
CA GLY A 229 10.68 16.56 7.95
C GLY A 229 11.64 15.37 7.84
N ARG A 230 11.12 14.14 7.66
CA ARG A 230 11.91 12.89 7.55
C ARG A 230 11.65 12.20 6.22
N ARG A 231 12.54 11.27 5.86
CA ARG A 231 12.31 10.21 4.86
C ARG A 231 12.38 8.85 5.53
N LEU A 232 11.78 7.85 4.88
CA LEU A 232 11.89 6.46 5.29
C LEU A 232 12.74 5.67 4.31
N THR A 233 13.48 4.69 4.85
CA THR A 233 14.12 3.65 4.06
C THR A 233 13.24 2.40 4.07
N HIS A 234 12.88 1.90 2.90
CA HIS A 234 12.11 0.68 2.73
C HIS A 234 13.04 -0.49 2.44
N VAL A 235 13.20 -1.40 3.41
CA VAL A 235 13.91 -2.66 3.21
C VAL A 235 12.91 -3.72 2.78
N LEU A 236 12.97 -4.11 1.51
CA LEU A 236 12.06 -5.06 0.86
C LEU A 236 12.73 -6.42 0.58
N TRP A 237 14.06 -6.49 0.76
CA TRP A 237 14.84 -7.71 0.59
C TRP A 237 15.48 -8.14 1.92
N PHE A 238 14.98 -9.23 2.49
CA PHE A 238 15.42 -9.78 3.77
C PHE A 238 15.17 -11.30 3.83
N ASP A 239 15.74 -11.97 4.82
CA ASP A 239 15.45 -13.36 5.13
C ASP A 239 14.11 -13.48 5.86
N ASP A 240 13.04 -13.78 5.11
CA ASP A 240 11.67 -13.90 5.64
C ASP A 240 11.60 -14.92 6.78
N GLU A 241 12.22 -16.08 6.62
CA GLU A 241 12.14 -17.14 7.62
C GLU A 241 12.81 -16.73 8.94
N ARG A 242 13.97 -16.04 8.86
CA ARG A 242 14.64 -15.55 10.06
C ARG A 242 13.80 -14.51 10.77
N LEU A 243 13.22 -13.56 10.02
CA LEU A 243 12.38 -12.50 10.57
C LEU A 243 11.06 -13.03 11.14
N ASN A 244 10.41 -13.96 10.44
CA ASN A 244 9.17 -14.60 10.89
C ASN A 244 9.40 -15.42 12.16
N ARG A 245 10.50 -16.19 12.25
CA ARG A 245 10.86 -16.91 13.47
C ARG A 245 11.12 -15.97 14.65
N LEU A 246 11.81 -14.85 14.41
CA LEU A 246 12.05 -13.82 15.42
C LEU A 246 10.74 -13.25 15.98
N LEU A 247 9.74 -13.08 15.12
CA LEU A 247 8.41 -12.57 15.49
C LEU A 247 7.46 -13.67 16.00
N GLY A 248 7.87 -14.94 16.02
CA GLY A 248 7.04 -16.08 16.40
C GLY A 248 5.86 -16.32 15.46
N LEU A 249 6.05 -16.10 14.15
CA LEU A 249 4.99 -16.20 13.14
C LEU A 249 4.99 -17.57 12.45
N GLU A 250 3.79 -18.14 12.32
CA GLU A 250 3.52 -19.24 11.41
C GLU A 250 3.48 -18.69 9.98
N THR A 251 4.54 -18.93 9.22
CA THR A 251 4.82 -18.20 7.96
C THR A 251 3.69 -18.29 6.93
N ASP A 252 2.99 -19.43 6.85
CA ASP A 252 1.88 -19.62 5.91
C ASP A 252 0.59 -18.91 6.34
N GLN A 253 0.49 -18.50 7.60
CA GLN A 253 -0.64 -17.73 8.12
C GLN A 253 -0.31 -16.23 8.20
N GLU A 254 0.90 -15.90 8.60
CA GLU A 254 1.39 -14.54 8.72
C GLU A 254 2.87 -14.39 8.37
N CYS A 255 3.19 -13.43 7.51
CA CYS A 255 4.53 -13.26 6.99
C CYS A 255 4.93 -11.78 6.87
N ALA A 256 6.19 -11.46 7.12
CA ALA A 256 6.75 -10.13 6.91
C ALA A 256 6.76 -9.73 5.41
N LEU A 257 6.43 -8.48 5.12
CA LEU A 257 6.42 -7.88 3.78
C LEU A 257 7.42 -6.72 3.64
N ALA A 258 7.71 -6.00 4.72
CA ALA A 258 8.66 -4.88 4.70
C ALA A 258 9.27 -4.64 6.07
N VAL A 259 10.49 -4.11 6.09
CA VAL A 259 11.15 -3.57 7.27
C VAL A 259 11.47 -2.10 7.04
N VAL A 260 11.18 -1.25 8.03
CA VAL A 260 11.45 0.19 8.00
C VAL A 260 12.30 0.57 9.21
N PRO A 261 13.57 0.94 9.02
CA PRO A 261 14.43 1.43 10.09
C PRO A 261 13.91 2.74 10.67
N LEU A 262 13.89 2.85 12.00
CA LEU A 262 13.45 4.04 12.74
C LEU A 262 14.49 4.42 13.82
N PRO A 263 15.40 5.36 13.55
CA PRO A 263 16.36 5.84 14.55
C PRO A 263 15.69 6.81 15.54
N PHE A 264 15.69 6.47 16.84
CA PHE A 264 15.08 7.31 17.90
C PHE A 264 16.06 8.31 18.55
N GLY A 265 17.37 8.05 18.49
CA GLY A 265 18.42 8.91 19.04
C GLY A 265 19.74 8.77 18.27
N GLU A 266 20.81 9.41 18.73
CA GLU A 266 22.15 9.05 18.25
C GLU A 266 22.39 7.57 18.57
N PRO A 267 22.91 6.78 17.62
CA PRO A 267 23.16 5.36 17.85
C PRO A 267 24.03 5.23 19.10
N ALA A 268 23.51 4.56 20.13
CA ALA A 268 24.35 4.16 21.24
C ALA A 268 25.48 3.31 20.63
N GLY A 269 26.74 3.71 20.87
CA GLY A 269 27.91 3.01 20.34
C GLY A 269 27.78 1.50 20.57
N PRO A 270 28.40 0.68 19.69
CA PRO A 270 28.15 -0.76 19.65
C PRO A 270 28.21 -1.34 21.06
N ALA A 271 27.14 -2.03 21.46
CA ALA A 271 27.07 -2.64 22.77
C ALA A 271 28.29 -3.56 22.94
N THR A 272 29.26 -3.13 23.76
CA THR A 272 30.46 -3.92 24.07
C THR A 272 30.08 -5.01 25.07
N GLY A 273 29.42 -6.05 24.58
CA GLY A 273 29.18 -7.30 25.27
C GLY A 273 29.42 -8.44 24.29
N PRO A 274 30.03 -9.56 24.71
CA PRO A 274 30.29 -10.68 23.81
C PRO A 274 28.97 -11.16 23.19
N ALA A 275 28.89 -11.13 21.86
CA ALA A 275 27.83 -11.73 21.07
C ALA A 275 28.00 -13.26 21.02
N ASP A 276 28.13 -13.89 22.18
CA ASP A 276 27.94 -15.33 22.35
C ASP A 276 26.59 -15.52 23.05
N ARG A 277 25.53 -15.47 22.23
CA ARG A 277 24.25 -16.09 22.57
C ARG A 277 24.00 -17.21 21.58
N ASP A 278 24.79 -18.28 21.73
CA ASP A 278 24.42 -19.61 21.22
C ASP A 278 23.21 -20.11 22.02
N GLY A 279 22.04 -19.60 21.66
CA GLY A 279 20.75 -19.99 22.18
C GLY A 279 19.66 -19.40 21.29
N PRO A 280 18.63 -20.17 20.90
CA PRO A 280 17.58 -19.64 20.04
C PRO A 280 16.98 -18.39 20.70
N ALA A 281 17.08 -17.23 20.03
CA ALA A 281 16.34 -16.03 20.43
C ALA A 281 14.87 -16.43 20.63
N GLY A 282 14.36 -16.19 21.84
CA GLY A 282 13.13 -16.82 22.32
C GLY A 282 11.98 -16.65 21.34
N LEU A 283 11.40 -17.78 20.94
CA LEU A 283 10.18 -17.84 20.13
C LEU A 283 9.11 -16.98 20.82
N ILE A 284 8.58 -15.97 20.13
CA ILE A 284 7.41 -15.24 20.63
C ILE A 284 6.22 -16.19 20.60
N ASP A 285 5.99 -16.90 21.70
CA ASP A 285 4.85 -17.81 21.85
C ASP A 285 3.74 -17.10 22.63
N ARG A 286 3.03 -16.21 21.94
CA ARG A 286 1.91 -15.45 22.49
C ARG A 286 0.68 -15.70 21.63
N PRO A 287 -0.42 -16.24 22.18
CA PRO A 287 -1.63 -16.43 21.40
C PRO A 287 -2.28 -15.07 21.09
N SER A 288 -2.64 -14.89 19.83
CA SER A 288 -3.49 -13.78 19.40
C SER A 288 -4.93 -14.24 19.22
N PHE A 289 -5.89 -13.35 19.50
CA PHE A 289 -7.30 -13.62 19.30
C PHE A 289 -7.65 -13.74 17.81
N GLU A 290 -8.38 -14.80 17.45
CA GLU A 290 -9.03 -14.97 16.16
C GLU A 290 -10.53 -15.14 16.37
N ARG A 291 -11.33 -14.42 15.58
CA ARG A 291 -12.80 -14.50 15.64
C ARG A 291 -13.31 -15.72 14.87
N SER A 292 -12.71 -16.01 13.71
CA SER A 292 -13.15 -17.13 12.87
C SER A 292 -13.01 -18.46 13.61
N ALA A 293 -14.06 -19.26 13.61
CA ALA A 293 -14.03 -20.64 14.05
C ALA A 293 -13.27 -21.53 13.06
N ARG A 294 -13.28 -21.17 11.77
CA ARG A 294 -12.56 -21.89 10.72
C ARG A 294 -11.73 -20.94 9.86
N THR A 295 -10.48 -21.30 9.64
CA THR A 295 -9.59 -20.64 8.69
C THR A 295 -9.38 -21.54 7.48
N VAL A 296 -9.43 -20.98 6.27
CA VAL A 296 -9.22 -21.72 5.02
C VAL A 296 -7.98 -21.18 4.31
N THR A 297 -7.14 -22.09 3.81
CA THR A 297 -6.02 -21.75 2.93
C THR A 297 -6.38 -22.02 1.48
N PHE A 298 -5.64 -21.39 0.56
CA PHE A 298 -5.89 -21.51 -0.87
C PHE A 298 -4.59 -21.88 -1.56
N GLU A 299 -4.63 -22.94 -2.38
CA GLU A 299 -3.44 -23.53 -2.99
C GLU A 299 -2.61 -22.51 -3.78
N GLN A 300 -3.23 -21.63 -4.56
CA GLN A 300 -2.49 -20.62 -5.33
C GLN A 300 -1.78 -19.61 -4.43
N ILE A 301 -2.33 -19.28 -3.24
CA ILE A 301 -1.65 -18.42 -2.26
C ILE A 301 -0.44 -19.15 -1.70
N GLU A 302 -0.59 -20.41 -1.30
CA GLU A 302 0.50 -21.23 -0.76
C GLU A 302 1.62 -21.36 -1.81
N GLN A 303 1.29 -21.69 -3.05
CA GLN A 303 2.24 -21.84 -4.16
C GLN A 303 3.04 -20.54 -4.41
N VAL A 304 2.36 -19.40 -4.60
CA VAL A 304 3.05 -18.12 -4.85
C VAL A 304 3.85 -17.67 -3.63
N HIS A 305 3.33 -17.90 -2.43
CA HIS A 305 4.00 -17.55 -1.18
C HIS A 305 5.29 -18.35 -0.99
N HIS A 306 5.21 -19.68 -1.07
CA HIS A 306 6.37 -20.56 -0.96
C HIS A 306 7.38 -20.33 -2.09
N ALA A 307 6.94 -20.04 -3.32
CA ALA A 307 7.85 -19.72 -4.42
C ALA A 307 8.71 -18.48 -4.11
N VAL A 308 8.11 -17.45 -3.50
CA VAL A 308 8.84 -16.25 -3.04
C VAL A 308 9.80 -16.58 -1.91
N LEU A 309 9.34 -17.29 -0.86
CA LEU A 309 10.18 -17.64 0.30
C LEU A 309 11.38 -18.53 -0.07
N ALA A 310 11.15 -19.49 -0.97
CA ALA A 310 12.18 -20.41 -1.42
C ALA A 310 13.21 -19.71 -2.33
N ASP A 311 12.88 -18.56 -2.91
CA ASP A 311 13.78 -17.81 -3.78
C ASP A 311 14.87 -17.06 -2.98
N ARG A 312 15.90 -17.80 -2.59
CA ARG A 312 17.07 -17.31 -1.83
C ARG A 312 18.10 -16.57 -2.69
N ARG A 313 17.67 -15.85 -3.73
CA ARG A 313 18.56 -15.04 -4.56
C ARG A 313 19.25 -13.97 -3.68
N GLU A 314 20.49 -13.66 -4.06
CA GLU A 314 21.19 -12.49 -3.52
C GLU A 314 20.41 -11.22 -3.85
N ARG A 315 20.58 -10.17 -3.03
CA ARG A 315 19.88 -8.91 -3.25
C ARG A 315 20.31 -8.34 -4.61
N PRO A 316 19.37 -7.97 -5.48
CA PRO A 316 19.72 -7.35 -6.76
C PRO A 316 20.37 -5.98 -6.52
N GLU A 317 21.27 -5.58 -7.41
CA GLU A 317 21.79 -4.21 -7.42
C GLU A 317 20.64 -3.22 -7.62
N ALA A 318 20.61 -2.16 -6.82
CA ALA A 318 19.54 -1.16 -6.92
C ALA A 318 19.46 -0.57 -8.34
N GLU A 319 20.61 -0.34 -8.98
CA GLU A 319 20.70 0.16 -10.35
C GLU A 319 20.02 -0.73 -11.40
N ALA A 320 19.77 -2.01 -11.13
CA ALA A 320 18.98 -2.86 -12.02
C ALA A 320 17.54 -2.33 -12.20
N ALA A 321 17.01 -1.56 -11.23
CA ALA A 321 15.70 -0.91 -11.30
C ALA A 321 15.54 0.00 -12.52
N ARG A 322 16.63 0.63 -13.01
CA ARG A 322 16.57 1.53 -14.17
C ARG A 322 16.12 0.81 -15.44
N GLY A 323 16.41 -0.49 -15.56
CA GLY A 323 15.94 -1.33 -16.66
C GLY A 323 14.46 -1.70 -16.57
N LEU A 324 13.83 -1.48 -15.41
CA LEU A 324 12.43 -1.83 -15.10
C LEU A 324 11.46 -0.67 -15.33
N VAL A 325 11.97 0.54 -15.54
CA VAL A 325 11.15 1.74 -15.76
C VAL A 325 10.22 1.51 -16.96
N PRO A 326 8.91 1.72 -16.77
CA PRO A 326 7.91 1.74 -17.85
C PRO A 326 8.30 2.65 -19.02
N VAL A 327 8.16 2.14 -20.23
CA VAL A 327 8.60 2.84 -21.44
C VAL A 327 7.46 3.72 -21.94
N SER A 328 7.76 4.99 -22.23
CA SER A 328 6.78 5.89 -22.83
C SER A 328 6.41 5.41 -24.24
N PRO A 329 5.11 5.41 -24.62
CA PRO A 329 4.70 5.07 -25.98
C PRO A 329 5.39 5.94 -27.03
N ALA A 330 5.71 5.34 -28.18
CA ALA A 330 6.27 6.05 -29.33
C ALA A 330 5.15 6.79 -30.08
N GLY A 331 5.24 8.13 -30.14
CA GLY A 331 4.24 8.97 -30.81
C GLY A 331 3.08 9.42 -29.92
N GLY A 332 2.19 10.24 -30.47
CA GLY A 332 1.10 10.90 -29.74
C GLY A 332 1.38 12.38 -29.49
N GLU A 333 0.33 13.21 -29.56
CA GLU A 333 0.41 14.63 -29.22
C GLU A 333 0.54 14.80 -27.70
N ASP A 334 1.31 15.80 -27.28
CA ASP A 334 1.44 16.16 -25.87
C ASP A 334 0.38 17.20 -25.50
N VAL A 335 -0.42 16.91 -24.47
CA VAL A 335 -1.33 17.85 -23.82
C VAL A 335 -0.67 18.32 -22.53
N VAL A 336 -0.29 19.61 -22.50
CA VAL A 336 0.30 20.23 -21.30
C VAL A 336 -0.77 20.36 -20.21
N LEU A 337 -0.46 19.88 -19.00
CA LEU A 337 -1.36 20.02 -17.86
C LEU A 337 -1.19 21.40 -17.21
N PRO A 338 -2.28 22.01 -16.70
CA PRO A 338 -2.18 23.17 -15.82
C PRO A 338 -1.29 22.84 -14.60
N GLN A 339 -0.60 23.85 -14.08
CA GLN A 339 0.20 23.67 -12.86
C GLN A 339 -0.66 23.15 -11.71
N PRO A 340 -0.12 22.28 -10.83
CA PRO A 340 -0.84 21.78 -9.68
C PRO A 340 -1.44 22.89 -8.79
N LEU A 341 -2.67 22.68 -8.33
CA LEU A 341 -3.46 23.63 -7.53
C LEU A 341 -2.98 23.69 -6.08
N THR A 342 -1.77 24.16 -5.85
CA THR A 342 -1.13 24.24 -4.51
C THR A 342 -1.94 25.06 -3.51
N ASP A 343 -2.62 26.11 -3.97
CA ASP A 343 -3.48 26.99 -3.18
C ASP A 343 -4.75 26.31 -2.66
N ARG A 344 -5.16 25.19 -3.27
CA ARG A 344 -6.29 24.36 -2.83
C ARG A 344 -5.89 23.20 -1.92
N LEU A 345 -4.60 23.00 -1.66
CA LEU A 345 -4.07 21.96 -0.76
C LEU A 345 -3.76 22.59 0.62
N ASP A 346 -4.75 23.27 1.19
CA ASP A 346 -4.63 24.14 2.38
C ASP A 346 -4.56 23.37 3.72
N LEU A 347 -4.93 22.09 3.71
CA LEU A 347 -4.82 21.22 4.87
C LEU A 347 -3.38 20.78 5.12
N ASP A 348 -3.03 20.55 6.38
CA ASP A 348 -1.84 19.75 6.70
C ASP A 348 -2.05 18.27 6.29
N ILE A 349 -0.96 17.53 6.14
CA ILE A 349 -1.03 16.13 5.72
C ILE A 349 -1.81 15.27 6.73
N GLY A 350 -1.75 15.58 8.02
CA GLY A 350 -2.48 14.84 9.06
C GLY A 350 -3.99 15.01 8.95
N GLU A 351 -4.47 16.23 8.73
CA GLU A 351 -5.88 16.51 8.49
C GLU A 351 -6.35 15.94 7.17
N THR A 352 -5.48 15.91 6.17
CA THR A 352 -5.75 15.19 4.90
C THR A 352 -5.99 13.71 5.15
N PHE A 353 -5.16 13.02 5.95
CA PHE A 353 -5.38 11.61 6.31
C PHE A 353 -6.69 11.39 7.09
N ARG A 354 -7.06 12.32 7.99
CA ARG A 354 -8.33 12.28 8.75
C ARG A 354 -9.55 12.51 7.88
N SER A 355 -9.44 13.36 6.86
CA SER A 355 -10.55 13.68 5.95
C SER A 355 -10.68 12.66 4.82
N ARG A 356 -9.61 11.91 4.50
CA ARG A 356 -9.57 10.95 3.39
C ARG A 356 -10.63 9.86 3.51
N ARG A 357 -11.37 9.66 2.42
CA ARG A 357 -12.42 8.64 2.29
C ARG A 357 -12.34 7.94 0.94
N THR A 358 -13.04 6.82 0.85
CA THR A 358 -13.25 6.12 -0.41
C THR A 358 -14.63 6.45 -0.92
N SER A 359 -14.67 6.94 -2.16
CA SER A 359 -15.87 7.38 -2.89
C SER A 359 -16.69 6.21 -3.44
N PHE A 360 -16.96 5.23 -2.58
CA PHE A 360 -17.57 3.96 -2.96
C PHE A 360 -19.01 4.13 -3.50
N GLY A 361 -19.13 4.20 -4.84
CA GLY A 361 -20.39 4.39 -5.55
C GLY A 361 -21.03 5.79 -5.42
N SER A 362 -20.26 6.81 -4.99
CA SER A 362 -20.77 8.16 -4.67
C SER A 362 -20.55 9.20 -5.77
N PHE A 363 -19.86 8.86 -6.86
CA PHE A 363 -19.59 9.77 -7.97
C PHE A 363 -20.87 10.36 -8.60
N THR A 364 -20.74 11.54 -9.20
CA THR A 364 -21.81 12.22 -9.93
C THR A 364 -21.35 12.74 -11.28
N ARG A 365 -22.27 12.72 -12.26
CA ARG A 365 -22.05 13.25 -13.61
C ARG A 365 -22.21 14.77 -13.71
N SER A 366 -22.82 15.41 -12.71
CA SER A 366 -23.27 16.81 -12.76
C SER A 366 -22.13 17.81 -12.96
N ARG A 367 -20.92 17.50 -12.49
CA ARG A 367 -19.72 18.31 -12.65
C ARG A 367 -18.60 17.45 -13.26
N PRO A 368 -18.02 17.83 -14.42
CA PRO A 368 -16.84 17.15 -14.95
C PRO A 368 -15.63 17.39 -14.04
N LEU A 369 -14.66 16.47 -14.07
CA LEU A 369 -13.38 16.64 -13.37
C LEU A 369 -12.58 17.74 -14.06
N GLY A 370 -11.98 18.66 -13.31
CA GLY A 370 -11.07 19.67 -13.86
C GLY A 370 -9.78 19.05 -14.41
N LEU A 371 -9.21 19.61 -15.48
CA LEU A 371 -7.90 19.18 -15.98
C LEU A 371 -6.77 19.51 -15.00
N ASP A 372 -6.91 20.63 -14.30
CA ASP A 372 -6.07 21.07 -13.19
C ASP A 372 -6.19 20.17 -11.95
N GLU A 373 -7.41 19.73 -11.61
CA GLU A 373 -7.68 18.76 -10.55
C GLU A 373 -7.04 17.40 -10.89
N LEU A 374 -7.24 16.91 -12.12
CA LEU A 374 -6.58 15.70 -12.60
C LEU A 374 -5.05 15.83 -12.55
N GLY A 375 -4.51 16.93 -13.07
CA GLY A 375 -3.07 17.19 -13.06
C GLY A 375 -2.49 17.20 -11.65
N THR A 376 -3.18 17.82 -10.70
CA THR A 376 -2.74 17.86 -9.30
C THR A 376 -2.71 16.46 -8.67
N VAL A 377 -3.74 15.62 -8.91
CA VAL A 377 -3.74 14.24 -8.41
C VAL A 377 -2.64 13.40 -9.06
N LEU A 378 -2.38 13.57 -10.36
CA LEU A 378 -1.29 12.88 -11.06
C LEU A 378 0.09 13.28 -10.54
N ALA A 379 0.33 14.57 -10.27
CA ALA A 379 1.57 15.05 -9.68
C ALA A 379 1.79 14.46 -8.28
N GLY A 380 0.74 14.46 -7.44
CA GLY A 380 0.77 13.79 -6.15
C GLY A 380 1.08 12.30 -6.29
N ALA A 381 0.31 11.56 -7.10
CA ALA A 381 0.49 10.13 -7.31
C ALA A 381 1.91 9.77 -7.79
N GLY A 382 2.48 10.57 -8.72
CA GLY A 382 3.85 10.40 -9.20
C GLY A 382 4.92 10.63 -8.13
N SER A 383 4.64 11.43 -7.10
CA SER A 383 5.59 11.66 -6.00
C SER A 383 5.90 10.40 -5.17
N ALA A 384 5.03 9.39 -5.25
CA ALA A 384 5.22 8.09 -4.59
C ALA A 384 6.34 7.25 -5.21
N GLN A 385 6.79 7.61 -6.41
CA GLN A 385 7.92 6.96 -7.10
C GLN A 385 9.28 7.45 -6.59
N ARG A 386 9.30 8.46 -5.70
CA ARG A 386 10.51 9.00 -5.08
C ARG A 386 10.61 8.48 -3.65
N TYR A 387 11.21 7.32 -3.43
CA TYR A 387 11.38 6.74 -2.08
C TYR A 387 12.72 6.04 -1.96
N VAL A 388 13.25 5.94 -0.74
CA VAL A 388 14.54 5.28 -0.49
C VAL A 388 14.31 3.79 -0.24
N SER A 389 15.05 2.92 -0.91
CA SER A 389 14.95 1.46 -0.74
C SER A 389 16.27 0.73 -0.92
N ASP A 390 16.33 -0.49 -0.42
CA ASP A 390 17.47 -1.40 -0.59
C ASP A 390 17.59 -1.97 -2.01
N VAL A 391 16.53 -1.92 -2.82
CA VAL A 391 16.52 -2.50 -4.19
C VAL A 391 16.09 -1.52 -5.29
N VAL A 392 15.63 -0.31 -4.95
CA VAL A 392 15.23 0.72 -5.92
C VAL A 392 15.90 2.05 -5.56
N PRO A 393 16.60 2.72 -6.50
CA PRO A 393 17.13 4.07 -6.32
C PRO A 393 15.99 5.08 -6.16
N ASP A 394 16.22 6.15 -5.39
CA ASP A 394 15.18 7.13 -5.05
C ASP A 394 14.76 8.05 -6.21
N ASP A 395 15.48 8.00 -7.33
CA ASP A 395 15.19 8.68 -8.59
C ASP A 395 14.53 7.78 -9.65
N VAL A 396 14.16 6.54 -9.29
CA VAL A 396 13.61 5.54 -10.21
C VAL A 396 12.20 5.12 -9.78
N GLY A 397 11.22 5.30 -10.68
CA GLY A 397 9.87 4.74 -10.55
C GLY A 397 9.72 3.44 -11.34
N LEU A 398 9.25 2.38 -10.68
CA LEU A 398 8.91 1.09 -11.30
C LEU A 398 7.53 1.09 -11.99
N THR A 399 6.72 2.11 -11.75
CA THR A 399 5.33 2.21 -12.20
C THR A 399 5.10 3.25 -13.28
N GLY A 400 4.04 3.01 -14.04
CA GLY A 400 3.52 3.91 -15.06
C GLY A 400 2.12 4.39 -14.70
N LEU A 401 1.76 5.57 -15.19
CA LEU A 401 0.46 6.18 -14.94
C LEU A 401 -0.26 6.45 -16.26
N TYR A 402 -1.30 5.68 -16.54
CA TYR A 402 -2.24 5.95 -17.63
C TYR A 402 -3.51 6.61 -17.09
N VAL A 403 -4.13 7.43 -17.92
CA VAL A 403 -5.41 8.08 -17.64
C VAL A 403 -6.40 7.68 -18.71
N LEU A 404 -7.46 6.98 -18.32
CA LEU A 404 -8.66 6.85 -19.14
C LEU A 404 -9.57 8.04 -18.79
N ALA A 405 -9.43 9.14 -19.54
CA ALA A 405 -10.18 10.36 -19.32
C ALA A 405 -11.58 10.22 -19.91
N ASN A 406 -12.59 10.04 -19.06
CA ASN A 406 -13.97 9.86 -19.50
C ASN A 406 -14.72 11.20 -19.58
N ARG A 407 -14.61 12.03 -18.54
CA ARG A 407 -15.33 13.29 -18.37
C ARG A 407 -14.44 14.35 -17.70
N VAL A 408 -13.34 14.68 -18.37
CA VAL A 408 -12.39 15.70 -17.93
C VAL A 408 -12.63 16.97 -18.75
N ALA A 409 -12.81 18.11 -18.08
CA ALA A 409 -13.07 19.38 -18.74
C ALA A 409 -11.86 19.81 -19.60
N GLY A 410 -12.10 20.09 -20.89
CA GLY A 410 -11.04 20.52 -21.81
C GLY A 410 -10.12 19.42 -22.32
N LEU A 411 -10.38 18.15 -22.01
CA LEU A 411 -9.63 17.01 -22.50
C LEU A 411 -10.56 16.03 -23.25
N PRO A 412 -10.27 15.66 -24.52
CA PRO A 412 -11.07 14.68 -25.24
C PRO A 412 -11.16 13.34 -24.50
N SER A 413 -12.26 12.61 -24.69
CA SER A 413 -12.38 11.27 -24.10
C SER A 413 -11.36 10.33 -24.74
N GLY A 414 -10.59 9.61 -23.94
CA GLY A 414 -9.57 8.70 -24.44
C GLY A 414 -8.58 8.22 -23.38
N THR A 415 -7.59 7.46 -23.83
CA THR A 415 -6.48 6.97 -23.02
C THR A 415 -5.24 7.84 -23.26
N TYR A 416 -4.59 8.21 -22.17
CA TYR A 416 -3.41 9.06 -22.15
C TYR A 416 -2.33 8.44 -21.25
N ARG A 417 -1.06 8.66 -21.57
CA ARG A 417 0.07 8.35 -20.69
C ARG A 417 0.52 9.62 -19.99
N TYR A 418 0.63 9.61 -18.67
CA TYR A 418 1.20 10.72 -17.91
C TYR A 418 2.73 10.65 -17.94
N ASP A 419 3.35 11.79 -18.27
CA ASP A 419 4.77 12.06 -18.12
C ASP A 419 4.95 13.04 -16.95
N GLY A 420 5.44 12.51 -15.83
CA GLY A 420 5.67 13.26 -14.61
C GLY A 420 6.81 14.27 -14.71
N SER A 421 7.81 14.04 -15.56
CA SER A 421 8.96 14.94 -15.72
C SER A 421 8.57 16.25 -16.41
N GLY A 422 7.71 16.13 -17.42
CA GLY A 422 7.21 17.26 -18.20
C GLY A 422 5.84 17.77 -17.79
N HIS A 423 5.23 17.21 -16.74
CA HIS A 423 3.86 17.44 -16.28
C HIS A 423 2.85 17.53 -17.44
N ARG A 424 2.74 16.45 -18.21
CA ARG A 424 1.94 16.41 -19.44
C ARG A 424 1.29 15.05 -19.66
N LEU A 425 0.25 15.03 -20.47
CA LEU A 425 -0.40 13.82 -20.96
C LEU A 425 -0.02 13.59 -22.41
N ARG A 426 0.47 12.40 -22.75
CA ARG A 426 0.66 11.97 -24.14
C ARG A 426 -0.57 11.19 -24.59
N VAL A 427 -1.16 11.58 -25.72
CA VAL A 427 -2.30 10.88 -26.30
C VAL A 427 -1.87 9.47 -26.71
N VAL A 428 -2.53 8.44 -26.17
CA VAL A 428 -2.39 7.06 -26.65
C VAL A 428 -3.46 6.77 -27.69
N ARG A 429 -4.72 7.03 -27.34
CA ARG A 429 -5.88 6.80 -28.21
C ARG A 429 -7.08 7.61 -27.75
N GLU A 430 -7.64 8.45 -28.62
CA GLU A 430 -8.94 9.08 -28.37
C GLU A 430 -10.08 8.08 -28.66
N MET A 431 -11.02 7.96 -27.74
CA MET A 431 -12.20 7.11 -27.88
C MET A 431 -13.28 7.41 -26.83
N PRO A 432 -14.57 7.20 -27.15
CA PRO A 432 -15.64 7.31 -26.16
C PRO A 432 -15.48 6.22 -25.08
N LEU A 433 -15.34 6.63 -23.81
CA LEU A 433 -15.03 5.70 -22.71
C LEU A 433 -16.22 5.30 -21.84
N ALA A 434 -17.29 6.08 -21.76
CA ALA A 434 -18.36 5.88 -20.76
C ALA A 434 -18.94 4.45 -20.75
N GLU A 435 -19.49 3.99 -21.89
CA GLU A 435 -20.07 2.65 -22.02
C GLU A 435 -19.00 1.55 -21.93
N LYS A 436 -17.82 1.79 -22.51
CA LYS A 436 -16.69 0.85 -22.48
C LYS A 436 -16.24 0.56 -21.06
N LEU A 437 -16.01 1.61 -20.25
CA LEU A 437 -15.64 1.47 -18.84
C LEU A 437 -16.70 0.71 -18.04
N GLN A 438 -17.99 0.98 -18.29
CA GLN A 438 -19.08 0.30 -17.59
C GLN A 438 -19.15 -1.19 -17.94
N HIS A 439 -18.95 -1.56 -19.21
CA HIS A 439 -18.94 -2.96 -19.65
C HIS A 439 -17.70 -3.74 -19.21
N SER A 440 -16.57 -3.06 -19.06
CA SER A 440 -15.32 -3.68 -18.58
C SER A 440 -15.22 -3.76 -17.05
N TYR A 441 -16.20 -3.25 -16.30
CA TYR A 441 -16.20 -3.30 -14.84
C TYR A 441 -17.20 -4.34 -14.31
N TYR A 442 -16.70 -5.39 -13.65
CA TYR A 442 -17.50 -6.57 -13.32
C TYR A 442 -18.28 -6.47 -12.00
N LEU A 443 -18.08 -5.39 -11.24
CA LEU A 443 -18.74 -5.18 -9.96
C LEU A 443 -19.87 -4.15 -10.11
N SER A 444 -20.92 -4.30 -9.32
CA SER A 444 -22.09 -3.41 -9.36
C SER A 444 -22.02 -2.24 -8.36
N ASN A 445 -20.84 -1.98 -7.79
CA ASN A 445 -20.65 -0.98 -6.73
C ASN A 445 -20.31 0.43 -7.24
N TYR A 446 -20.04 0.60 -8.53
CA TYR A 446 -19.82 1.91 -9.15
C TYR A 446 -20.61 2.04 -10.45
N ASN A 447 -21.04 3.26 -10.76
CA ASN A 447 -21.49 3.64 -12.09
C ASN A 447 -20.33 4.37 -12.80
N LEU A 448 -19.72 3.70 -13.76
CA LEU A 448 -18.48 4.14 -14.41
C LEU A 448 -18.74 5.26 -15.41
N GLU A 449 -19.96 5.40 -15.91
CA GLU A 449 -20.34 6.54 -16.75
C GLU A 449 -20.31 7.87 -15.98
N GLN A 450 -20.38 7.83 -14.65
CA GLN A 450 -20.32 8.99 -13.76
C GLN A 450 -18.89 9.34 -13.35
N VAL A 451 -17.92 8.47 -13.58
CA VAL A 451 -16.51 8.69 -13.22
C VAL A 451 -15.87 9.69 -14.16
N GLY A 452 -15.10 10.64 -13.61
CA GLY A 452 -14.38 11.67 -14.36
C GLY A 452 -13.18 11.09 -15.11
N ALA A 453 -12.32 10.36 -14.41
CA ALA A 453 -11.18 9.67 -15.00
C ALA A 453 -10.87 8.38 -14.22
N VAL A 454 -10.25 7.42 -14.91
CA VAL A 454 -9.64 6.24 -14.28
C VAL A 454 -8.13 6.34 -14.45
N LEU A 455 -7.40 6.41 -13.34
CA LEU A 455 -5.95 6.21 -13.37
C LEU A 455 -5.70 4.71 -13.42
N ALA A 456 -4.91 4.25 -14.37
CA ALA A 456 -4.44 2.88 -14.45
C ALA A 456 -2.94 2.85 -14.16
N ILE A 457 -2.59 2.25 -13.03
CA ILE A 457 -1.20 2.13 -12.57
C ILE A 457 -0.63 0.86 -13.20
N SER A 458 0.44 1.00 -13.97
CA SER A 458 1.06 -0.09 -14.71
C SER A 458 2.48 -0.40 -14.23
N GLY A 459 3.01 -1.56 -14.63
CA GLY A 459 4.39 -1.96 -14.33
C GLY A 459 4.90 -3.05 -15.26
N ARG A 460 6.22 -3.11 -15.44
CA ARG A 460 6.93 -4.08 -16.30
C ARG A 460 7.22 -5.38 -15.56
N TRP A 461 6.20 -6.22 -15.46
CA TRP A 461 6.19 -7.34 -14.52
C TRP A 461 7.13 -8.50 -14.90
N ARG A 462 7.25 -8.83 -16.20
CA ARG A 462 8.17 -9.89 -16.65
C ARG A 462 9.61 -9.45 -16.48
N SER A 463 9.93 -8.23 -16.89
CA SER A 463 11.27 -7.65 -16.67
C SER A 463 11.62 -7.60 -15.18
N THR A 464 10.64 -7.28 -14.33
CA THR A 464 10.83 -7.27 -12.88
C THR A 464 11.10 -8.68 -12.33
N LEU A 465 10.37 -9.70 -12.77
CA LEU A 465 10.63 -11.09 -12.37
C LEU A 465 11.98 -11.60 -12.87
N ASP A 466 12.42 -11.17 -14.05
CA ASP A 466 13.74 -11.53 -14.59
C ASP A 466 14.86 -10.93 -13.72
N ALA A 467 14.76 -9.64 -13.40
CA ALA A 467 15.76 -8.93 -12.62
C ALA A 467 15.77 -9.32 -11.14
N TYR A 468 14.59 -9.43 -10.51
CA TYR A 468 14.43 -9.58 -9.06
C TYR A 468 13.92 -10.96 -8.64
N GLY A 469 13.78 -11.90 -9.57
CA GLY A 469 13.23 -13.22 -9.27
C GLY A 469 11.78 -13.15 -8.78
N SER A 470 11.36 -14.21 -8.07
CA SER A 470 9.98 -14.35 -7.59
C SER A 470 9.54 -13.22 -6.66
N ARG A 471 10.47 -12.68 -5.84
CA ARG A 471 10.20 -11.57 -4.91
C ARG A 471 9.91 -10.24 -5.63
N GLY A 472 10.36 -10.08 -6.88
CA GLY A 472 10.12 -8.88 -7.69
C GLY A 472 8.65 -8.48 -7.77
N TYR A 473 7.74 -9.45 -7.72
CA TYR A 473 6.30 -9.18 -7.68
C TYR A 473 5.85 -8.42 -6.42
N ARG A 474 6.42 -8.71 -5.24
CA ARG A 474 6.12 -7.95 -4.00
C ARG A 474 6.67 -6.53 -4.10
N VAL A 475 7.88 -6.36 -4.65
CA VAL A 475 8.53 -5.05 -4.83
C VAL A 475 7.69 -4.16 -5.73
N LEU A 476 7.28 -4.65 -6.90
CA LEU A 476 6.45 -3.89 -7.83
C LEU A 476 5.07 -3.54 -7.25
N ASN A 477 4.38 -4.50 -6.61
CA ASN A 477 3.09 -4.23 -5.98
C ASN A 477 3.19 -3.21 -4.84
N SER A 478 4.32 -3.15 -4.14
CA SER A 478 4.57 -2.14 -3.10
C SER A 478 4.52 -0.73 -3.69
N GLU A 479 5.20 -0.47 -4.82
CA GLU A 479 5.13 0.85 -5.45
C GLU A 479 3.73 1.14 -6.04
N VAL A 480 3.07 0.13 -6.65
CA VAL A 480 1.69 0.27 -7.14
C VAL A 480 0.74 0.72 -6.02
N GLY A 481 0.84 0.11 -4.84
CA GLY A 481 0.05 0.48 -3.67
C GLY A 481 0.35 1.89 -3.17
N ALA A 482 1.63 2.27 -3.11
CA ALA A 482 2.06 3.59 -2.68
C ALA A 482 1.54 4.70 -3.61
N VAL A 483 1.59 4.48 -4.93
CA VAL A 483 1.05 5.39 -5.94
C VAL A 483 -0.46 5.56 -5.77
N ALA A 484 -1.21 4.48 -5.58
CA ALA A 484 -2.65 4.54 -5.38
C ALA A 484 -3.04 5.28 -4.09
N GLN A 485 -2.32 5.02 -2.99
CA GLN A 485 -2.56 5.73 -1.73
C GLN A 485 -2.23 7.22 -1.83
N THR A 486 -1.19 7.57 -2.58
CA THR A 486 -0.81 8.98 -2.76
C THR A 486 -1.83 9.69 -3.65
N ALA A 487 -2.39 9.01 -4.66
CA ALA A 487 -3.55 9.51 -5.41
C ALA A 487 -4.77 9.76 -4.51
N TYR A 488 -5.09 8.84 -3.59
CA TYR A 488 -6.12 9.05 -2.57
C TYR A 488 -5.88 10.28 -1.71
N THR A 489 -4.63 10.49 -1.30
CA THR A 489 -4.25 11.58 -0.40
C THR A 489 -4.33 12.93 -1.12
N ALA A 490 -3.83 13.00 -2.36
CA ALA A 490 -3.94 14.19 -3.21
C ALA A 490 -5.41 14.53 -3.54
N ALA A 491 -6.22 13.52 -3.87
CA ALA A 491 -7.64 13.72 -4.13
C ALA A 491 -8.38 14.22 -2.87
N ALA A 492 -8.08 13.64 -1.70
CA ALA A 492 -8.67 14.08 -0.44
C ALA A 492 -8.31 15.54 -0.10
N ALA A 493 -7.04 15.93 -0.29
CA ALA A 493 -6.60 17.30 -0.07
C ALA A 493 -7.30 18.30 -1.02
N LEU A 494 -7.60 17.89 -2.26
CA LEU A 494 -8.32 18.73 -3.23
C LEU A 494 -9.84 18.79 -3.04
N GLY A 495 -10.42 17.89 -2.24
CA GLY A 495 -11.86 17.65 -2.19
C GLY A 495 -12.41 16.94 -3.43
N VAL A 496 -11.60 16.12 -4.09
CA VAL A 496 -12.01 15.27 -5.22
C VAL A 496 -12.27 13.85 -4.70
N GLY A 497 -13.35 13.23 -5.18
CA GLY A 497 -13.66 11.85 -4.84
C GLY A 497 -12.67 10.87 -5.45
N CYS A 498 -12.32 9.82 -4.70
CA CYS A 498 -11.32 8.83 -5.10
C CYS A 498 -11.73 7.42 -4.68
N GLY A 499 -11.52 6.44 -5.54
CA GLY A 499 -11.83 5.04 -5.26
C GLY A 499 -10.96 4.06 -6.04
N ALA A 500 -10.11 3.32 -5.34
CA ALA A 500 -9.34 2.23 -5.92
C ALA A 500 -10.22 1.01 -6.18
N VAL A 501 -10.02 0.38 -7.33
CA VAL A 501 -10.74 -0.81 -7.77
C VAL A 501 -9.80 -1.78 -8.48
N LEU A 502 -10.06 -3.07 -8.31
CA LEU A 502 -9.38 -4.15 -9.01
C LEU A 502 -10.31 -4.86 -10.00
N GLY A 503 -11.58 -4.45 -10.09
CA GLY A 503 -12.65 -5.17 -10.79
C GLY A 503 -12.79 -4.91 -12.29
N PHE A 504 -11.75 -4.43 -12.97
CA PHE A 504 -11.78 -4.20 -14.42
C PHE A 504 -11.30 -5.41 -15.22
N ASP A 505 -11.69 -5.47 -16.48
CA ASP A 505 -11.06 -6.29 -17.52
C ASP A 505 -9.67 -5.72 -17.84
N ASN A 506 -8.63 -6.21 -17.15
CA ASN A 506 -7.26 -5.74 -17.38
C ASN A 506 -6.85 -5.86 -18.84
N ILE A 507 -7.25 -6.93 -19.54
CA ILE A 507 -6.89 -7.12 -20.95
C ILE A 507 -7.51 -6.03 -21.81
N ALA A 508 -8.80 -5.71 -21.61
CA ALA A 508 -9.44 -4.63 -22.36
C ALA A 508 -8.80 -3.26 -22.07
N ILE A 509 -8.45 -2.98 -20.80
CA ILE A 509 -7.80 -1.72 -20.46
C ILE A 509 -6.38 -1.64 -21.06
N ASP A 510 -5.62 -2.73 -21.03
CA ASP A 510 -4.29 -2.81 -21.62
C ASP A 510 -4.33 -2.61 -23.14
N GLU A 511 -5.30 -3.20 -23.86
CA GLU A 511 -5.53 -2.95 -25.29
C GLU A 511 -5.86 -1.49 -25.61
N TRP A 512 -6.54 -0.78 -24.69
CA TRP A 512 -6.86 0.65 -24.84
C TRP A 512 -5.69 1.55 -24.46
N ALA A 513 -4.78 1.05 -23.64
CA ALA A 513 -3.51 1.70 -23.27
C ALA A 513 -2.36 1.35 -24.22
N GLY A 514 -2.56 0.44 -25.19
CA GLY A 514 -1.53 0.01 -26.13
C GLY A 514 -0.42 -0.81 -25.47
N LEU A 515 -0.78 -1.62 -24.47
CA LEU A 515 0.13 -2.41 -23.65
C LEU A 515 0.12 -3.91 -24.01
N ASP A 516 -0.76 -4.33 -24.91
CA ASP A 516 -1.00 -5.72 -25.29
C ASP A 516 0.24 -6.44 -25.83
N ASP A 517 1.08 -5.75 -26.60
CA ASP A 517 2.27 -6.32 -27.25
C ASP A 517 3.57 -6.26 -26.40
N GLY A 518 3.49 -5.76 -25.17
CA GLY A 518 4.66 -5.52 -24.30
C GLY A 518 4.76 -6.40 -23.05
N ASP A 519 5.69 -6.05 -22.17
CA ASP A 519 5.84 -6.60 -20.80
C ASP A 519 5.13 -5.75 -19.73
N GLU A 520 4.77 -4.51 -20.05
CA GLU A 520 4.01 -3.64 -19.16
C GLU A 520 2.52 -4.03 -19.11
N ARG A 521 1.95 -4.10 -17.90
CA ARG A 521 0.52 -4.40 -17.68
C ARG A 521 -0.05 -3.48 -16.60
N THR A 522 -1.36 -3.24 -16.62
CA THR A 522 -2.06 -2.50 -15.55
C THR A 522 -2.31 -3.40 -14.33
N PHE A 523 -1.96 -2.89 -13.14
CA PHE A 523 -2.05 -3.61 -11.86
C PHE A 523 -3.22 -3.14 -11.00
N LEU A 524 -3.47 -1.84 -10.95
CA LEU A 524 -4.46 -1.24 -10.07
C LEU A 524 -5.08 -0.02 -10.72
N PHE A 525 -6.38 0.17 -10.49
CA PHE A 525 -7.14 1.29 -11.05
C PHE A 525 -7.64 2.21 -9.95
N VAL A 526 -7.55 3.52 -10.16
CA VAL A 526 -8.04 4.55 -9.23
C VAL A 526 -9.05 5.43 -9.95
N LEU A 527 -10.30 5.39 -9.50
CA LEU A 527 -11.38 6.20 -10.02
C LEU A 527 -11.32 7.60 -9.41
N LEU A 528 -11.47 8.63 -10.23
CA LEU A 528 -11.53 10.05 -9.83
C LEU A 528 -12.80 10.72 -10.34
N GLY A 529 -13.37 11.60 -9.53
CA GLY A 529 -14.54 12.41 -9.92
C GLY A 529 -15.15 13.13 -8.73
N HIS A 530 -16.13 14.00 -9.00
CA HIS A 530 -16.85 14.65 -7.91
C HIS A 530 -17.93 13.72 -7.32
N GLU A 531 -18.22 13.91 -6.04
CA GLU A 531 -19.26 13.18 -5.32
C GLU A 531 -20.57 13.98 -5.28
N ARG A 532 -21.68 13.28 -5.00
CA ARG A 532 -22.97 13.93 -4.71
C ARG A 532 -22.87 14.70 -3.40
N ALA A 533 -23.34 15.95 -3.40
CA ALA A 533 -23.30 16.81 -2.21
C ALA A 533 -24.27 16.36 -1.10
N ASP A 534 -25.39 15.70 -1.46
CA ASP A 534 -26.47 15.35 -0.53
C ASP A 534 -26.43 13.87 -0.13
N SER A 535 -25.36 13.40 0.53
CA SER A 535 -25.37 12.09 1.17
C SER A 535 -25.91 12.18 2.61
N ALA A 536 -26.89 11.34 2.93
CA ALA A 536 -27.40 11.19 4.29
C ALA A 536 -26.46 10.32 5.14
N ASP A 537 -25.22 10.78 5.33
CA ASP A 537 -24.19 10.06 6.09
C ASP A 537 -24.06 10.63 7.51
N PHE A 538 -23.89 9.76 8.50
CA PHE A 538 -23.43 10.14 9.84
C PHE A 538 -21.95 9.82 9.97
N ASP A 539 -21.13 10.84 10.23
CA ASP A 539 -19.69 10.72 10.40
C ASP A 539 -19.28 11.24 11.77
N TYR A 540 -18.70 10.36 12.59
CA TYR A 540 -18.12 10.72 13.88
C TYR A 540 -16.61 10.51 13.84
N ARG A 541 -15.86 11.61 13.92
CA ARG A 541 -14.40 11.57 14.03
C ARG A 541 -14.02 11.16 15.46
N LEU A 542 -13.11 10.19 15.59
CA LEU A 542 -12.71 9.63 16.89
C LEU A 542 -11.51 10.37 17.51
N VAL A 543 -11.31 11.62 17.09
CA VAL A 543 -10.18 12.47 17.47
C VAL A 543 -10.66 13.67 18.26
#